data_AF-A0AAV7QS12-F1
#
_entry.id   AF-A0AAV7QS12-F1
#
_cell.length_a   1.000
_cell.length_b   1.000
_cell.length_c   1.000
_cell.angle_alpha   90.00
_cell.angle_beta   90.00
_cell.angle_gamma   90.00
#
_symmetry.space_group_name_H-M   'P 1'
#
loop_
_entity.id
_entity.type
_entity.pdbx_description
1 polymer ?
#
loop_
_entity_poly.entity_id
_entity_poly.type
_entity_poly.pdbx_seq_one_letter_code
_entity_poly.pdbx_strand_id
1 'polypeptide(L)'
;MPAEPLFKWLVRLWDTGADGTYLSPTELLKMGSVTTHATFGQRLRGAQEQQGFSLMGWLMEGVKQLCPTAIDMEERWGPWHTISEANEQLREMGMQSAVYSQQFLGPDIEPVTAGIRARLIRNAPPHMKGALLALLGPAQGRPVGNVVLLMAQLEGLDRQKSARAVGQDNKYKGGESTIKVTRRQMWIDLLNAGVKKEEIDGKPTP
;
A
#
# COMPACT_ATOMS: atom_id res chain seq x y z
N MET A 1 14.23 -12.94 -17.99
CA MET A 1 14.06 -11.67 -17.26
C MET A 1 13.60 -12.01 -15.85
N PRO A 2 14.07 -11.38 -14.78
CA PRO A 2 13.53 -11.68 -13.45
C PRO A 2 12.04 -11.34 -13.45
N ALA A 3 11.24 -12.18 -12.79
CA ALA A 3 9.78 -12.17 -12.77
C ALA A 3 9.19 -11.02 -11.94
N GLU A 4 9.73 -9.79 -12.07
CA GLU A 4 9.22 -8.60 -11.40
C GLU A 4 8.07 -7.99 -12.23
N PRO A 5 6.92 -7.63 -11.62
CA PRO A 5 5.85 -6.90 -12.31
C PRO A 5 6.34 -5.55 -12.85
N LEU A 6 5.83 -5.16 -14.03
CA LEU A 6 6.26 -3.95 -14.73
C LEU A 6 6.13 -2.68 -13.87
N PHE A 7 5.00 -2.49 -13.20
CA PHE A 7 4.77 -1.28 -12.41
C PHE A 7 5.58 -1.23 -11.13
N LYS A 8 5.83 -2.38 -10.51
CA LYS A 8 6.78 -2.50 -9.41
C LYS A 8 8.18 -2.06 -9.84
N TRP A 9 8.62 -2.55 -11.00
CA TRP A 9 9.90 -2.16 -11.58
C TRP A 9 9.98 -0.65 -11.89
N LEU A 10 8.91 -0.07 -12.46
CA LEU A 10 8.85 1.36 -12.75
C LEU A 10 8.87 2.23 -11.50
N VAL A 11 8.13 1.86 -10.45
CA VAL A 11 8.16 2.58 -9.16
C VAL A 11 9.55 2.53 -8.56
N ARG A 12 10.21 1.37 -8.57
CA ARG A 12 11.59 1.25 -8.09
C ARG A 12 12.54 2.16 -8.87
N LEU A 13 12.40 2.22 -10.20
CA LEU A 13 13.23 3.06 -11.03
C LEU A 13 12.96 4.56 -10.78
N TRP A 14 11.70 4.95 -10.57
CA TRP A 14 11.33 6.28 -10.10
C TRP A 14 12.04 6.64 -8.79
N ASP A 15 11.99 5.74 -7.81
CA ASP A 15 12.60 5.95 -6.49
C ASP A 15 14.13 6.08 -6.54
N THR A 16 14.79 5.52 -7.58
CA THR A 16 16.23 5.73 -7.81
C THR A 16 16.57 7.10 -8.42
N GLY A 17 15.57 7.93 -8.73
CA GLY A 17 15.76 9.25 -9.34
C GLY A 17 15.97 9.20 -10.85
N ALA A 18 15.49 8.16 -11.54
CA ALA A 18 15.66 8.00 -12.98
C ALA A 18 15.07 9.14 -13.83
N ASP A 19 14.12 9.90 -13.29
CA ASP A 19 13.58 11.08 -13.97
C ASP A 19 14.60 12.22 -14.10
N GLY A 20 15.56 12.32 -13.18
CA GLY A 20 16.69 13.26 -13.30
C GLY A 20 17.78 12.79 -14.26
N THR A 21 17.67 11.57 -14.78
CA THR A 21 18.67 10.99 -15.70
C THR A 21 18.26 11.28 -17.14
N TYR A 22 18.98 12.18 -17.80
CA TYR A 22 18.77 12.48 -19.21
C TYR A 22 19.65 11.60 -20.07
N LEU A 23 19.06 11.01 -21.11
CA LEU A 23 19.80 10.20 -22.07
C LEU A 23 20.27 11.07 -23.23
N SER A 24 21.55 10.94 -23.58
CA SER A 24 22.04 11.51 -24.82
C SER A 24 21.38 10.83 -26.03
N PRO A 25 21.34 11.49 -27.20
CA PRO A 25 20.84 10.88 -28.43
C PRO A 25 21.52 9.54 -28.77
N THR A 26 22.80 9.38 -28.44
CA THR A 26 23.54 8.13 -28.69
C THR A 26 23.17 7.01 -27.73
N GLU A 27 22.87 7.32 -26.47
CA GLU A 27 22.39 6.34 -25.48
C GLU A 27 20.97 5.89 -25.82
N LEU A 28 20.11 6.82 -26.26
CA LEU A 28 18.77 6.51 -26.77
C LEU A 28 18.81 5.55 -27.97
N LEU A 29 19.74 5.72 -28.90
CA LEU A 29 19.91 4.80 -30.05
C LEU A 29 20.34 3.41 -29.59
N LYS A 30 21.26 3.32 -28.63
CA LYS A 30 21.66 2.05 -28.04
C LYS A 30 20.47 1.37 -27.38
N MET A 31 19.67 2.10 -26.60
CA MET A 31 18.45 1.57 -25.99
C MET A 31 17.42 1.11 -27.04
N GLY A 32 17.26 1.90 -28.11
CA GLY A 32 16.43 1.60 -29.28
C GLY A 32 16.86 0.38 -30.09
N SER A 33 18.14 -0.02 -29.99
CA SER A 33 18.67 -1.24 -30.62
C SER A 33 18.49 -2.50 -29.76
N VAL A 34 18.34 -2.34 -28.44
CA VAL A 34 18.14 -3.45 -27.48
C VAL A 34 16.67 -3.90 -27.42
N THR A 35 15.76 -3.01 -27.82
CA THR A 35 14.33 -3.29 -27.93
C THR A 35 14.00 -4.13 -29.16
N THR A 36 13.22 -5.19 -28.95
CA THR A 36 12.68 -6.06 -30.01
C THR A 36 11.52 -5.42 -30.79
N HIS A 37 11.00 -4.27 -30.37
CA HIS A 37 9.86 -3.60 -31.00
C HIS A 37 10.31 -2.54 -32.02
N ALA A 38 10.09 -2.82 -33.31
CA ALA A 38 10.50 -1.96 -34.43
C ALA A 38 9.81 -0.58 -34.45
N THR A 39 8.54 -0.52 -34.03
CA THR A 39 7.77 0.73 -33.91
C THR A 39 8.35 1.65 -32.83
N PHE A 40 8.82 1.05 -31.73
CA PHE A 40 9.47 1.76 -30.64
C PHE A 40 10.79 2.38 -31.12
N GLY A 41 11.63 1.62 -31.83
CA GLY A 41 12.87 2.14 -32.43
C GLY A 41 12.67 3.25 -33.48
N GLN A 42 11.54 3.30 -34.19
CA GLN A 42 11.24 4.37 -35.14
C GLN A 42 10.78 5.67 -34.47
N ARG A 43 9.90 5.60 -33.47
CA ARG A 43 9.47 6.81 -32.73
C ARG A 43 10.61 7.45 -31.95
N LEU A 44 11.57 6.65 -31.49
CA LEU A 44 12.78 7.16 -30.83
C LEU A 44 13.66 7.99 -31.75
N ARG A 45 13.75 7.65 -33.04
CA ARG A 45 14.43 8.49 -34.02
C ARG A 45 13.70 9.83 -34.24
N GLY A 46 12.37 9.84 -34.19
CA GLY A 46 11.59 11.08 -34.24
C GLY A 46 11.70 11.93 -32.97
N ALA A 47 11.80 11.31 -31.79
CA ALA A 47 11.95 12.00 -30.51
C ALA A 47 13.32 12.67 -30.33
N GLN A 48 14.36 12.25 -31.07
CA GLN A 48 15.68 12.91 -31.08
C GLN A 48 15.63 14.37 -31.56
N GLU A 49 14.59 14.77 -32.29
CA GLU A 49 14.41 16.14 -32.77
C GLU A 49 13.88 17.09 -31.69
N GLN A 50 13.39 16.56 -30.56
CA GLN A 50 12.97 17.33 -29.39
C GLN A 50 13.99 17.12 -28.27
N GLN A 51 14.60 18.21 -27.79
CA GLN A 51 15.72 18.16 -26.84
C GLN A 51 15.45 17.31 -25.59
N GLY A 52 16.35 16.36 -25.31
CA GLY A 52 16.57 15.75 -24.00
C GLY A 52 15.37 15.04 -23.36
N PHE A 53 15.18 13.75 -23.66
CA PHE A 53 14.25 12.90 -22.90
C PHE A 53 14.90 12.42 -21.60
N SER A 54 14.18 12.54 -20.47
CA SER A 54 14.54 11.77 -19.26
C SER A 54 14.37 10.27 -19.55
N LEU A 55 15.16 9.43 -18.89
CA LEU A 55 15.03 7.97 -18.95
C LEU A 55 13.60 7.54 -18.60
N MET A 56 12.98 8.22 -17.63
CA MET A 56 11.61 7.95 -17.25
C MET A 56 10.63 8.32 -18.37
N GLY A 57 10.73 9.52 -18.95
CA GLY A 57 9.92 9.90 -20.11
C GLY A 57 10.06 8.93 -21.28
N TRP A 58 11.28 8.43 -21.52
CA TRP A 58 11.56 7.43 -22.55
C TRP A 58 10.83 6.11 -22.29
N LEU A 59 10.86 5.62 -21.05
CA LEU A 59 10.18 4.40 -20.66
C LEU A 59 8.66 4.53 -20.75
N MET A 60 8.09 5.67 -20.36
CA MET A 60 6.64 5.88 -20.43
C MET A 60 6.12 5.78 -21.86
N GLU A 61 6.83 6.34 -22.83
CA GLU A 61 6.47 6.20 -24.25
C GLU A 61 6.59 4.75 -24.75
N GLY A 62 7.48 3.96 -24.17
CA GLY A 62 7.56 2.52 -24.44
C GLY A 62 6.38 1.76 -23.86
N VAL A 63 6.03 2.05 -22.61
CA VAL A 63 4.90 1.44 -21.91
C VAL A 63 3.58 1.73 -22.63
N LYS A 64 3.33 2.99 -23.03
CA LYS A 64 2.14 3.38 -23.82
C LYS A 64 2.05 2.65 -25.16
N GLN A 65 3.17 2.25 -25.75
CA GLN A 65 3.15 1.50 -27.01
C GLN A 65 2.85 0.02 -26.80
N LEU A 66 3.35 -0.57 -25.71
CA LEU A 66 3.05 -1.94 -25.33
C LEU A 66 1.60 -2.07 -24.85
N CYS A 67 1.08 -1.04 -24.20
CA CYS A 67 -0.26 -0.97 -23.66
C CYS A 67 -0.90 0.37 -24.02
N PRO A 68 -1.59 0.47 -25.17
CA PRO A 68 -2.17 1.72 -25.66
C PRO A 68 -3.18 2.35 -24.71
N THR A 69 -3.89 1.54 -23.91
CA THR A 69 -4.84 2.03 -22.93
C THR A 69 -4.54 1.50 -21.53
N ALA A 70 -4.97 2.26 -20.51
CA ALA A 70 -4.90 1.84 -19.11
C ALA A 70 -5.70 0.54 -18.85
N ILE A 71 -6.68 0.22 -19.69
CA ILE A 71 -7.51 -1.00 -19.62
C ILE A 71 -6.73 -2.21 -20.14
N ASP A 72 -5.84 -2.04 -21.13
CA ASP A 72 -4.95 -3.11 -21.59
C ASP A 72 -3.94 -3.55 -20.50
N MET A 73 -3.78 -2.71 -19.48
CA MET A 73 -3.01 -2.98 -18.26
C MET A 73 -3.92 -3.30 -17.08
N GLU A 74 -5.05 -3.97 -17.29
CA GLU A 74 -5.83 -4.57 -16.20
C GLU A 74 -4.94 -5.51 -15.35
N GLU A 75 -4.31 -4.92 -14.34
CA GLU A 75 -3.30 -5.60 -13.53
C GLU A 75 -3.95 -6.49 -12.47
N ARG A 76 -3.65 -7.77 -12.55
CA ARG A 76 -2.69 -8.54 -11.73
C ARG A 76 -2.38 -8.15 -10.26
N TRP A 77 -2.95 -7.10 -9.65
CA TRP A 77 -2.72 -6.91 -8.21
C TRP A 77 -3.47 -7.97 -7.43
N GLY A 78 -2.71 -8.86 -6.81
CA GLY A 78 -3.22 -9.91 -5.92
C GLY A 78 -3.59 -9.38 -4.53
N PRO A 79 -4.08 -10.27 -3.66
CA PRO A 79 -4.26 -9.96 -2.25
C PRO A 79 -2.96 -9.42 -1.63
N TRP A 80 -3.10 -8.49 -0.71
CA TRP A 80 -2.01 -8.03 0.14
C TRP A 80 -2.35 -8.35 1.59
N HIS A 81 -1.32 -8.50 2.43
CA HIS A 81 -1.45 -8.95 3.82
C HIS A 81 -0.91 -7.94 4.81
N THR A 82 -0.06 -7.02 4.35
CA THR A 82 0.56 -5.99 5.18
C THR A 82 0.28 -4.59 4.63
N ILE A 83 0.36 -3.57 5.49
CA ILE A 83 0.24 -2.17 5.08
C ILE A 83 1.38 -1.76 4.13
N SER A 84 2.58 -2.33 4.29
CA SER A 84 3.69 -2.12 3.35
C SER A 84 3.34 -2.60 1.94
N GLU A 85 2.81 -3.83 1.83
CA GLU A 85 2.34 -4.37 0.54
C GLU A 85 1.20 -3.51 -0.05
N ALA A 86 0.28 -3.04 0.80
CA ALA A 86 -0.79 -2.13 0.36
C ALA A 86 -0.24 -0.79 -0.16
N ASN A 87 0.78 -0.23 0.49
CA ASN A 87 1.45 1.00 0.06
C ASN A 87 2.19 0.80 -1.27
N GLU A 88 2.90 -0.30 -1.43
CA GLU A 88 3.56 -0.67 -2.69
C GLU A 88 2.53 -0.77 -3.82
N GLN A 89 1.46 -1.55 -3.65
CA GLN A 89 0.40 -1.69 -4.65
C GLN A 89 -0.29 -0.35 -4.95
N LEU A 90 -0.48 0.50 -3.95
CA LEU A 90 -1.07 1.83 -4.14
C LEU A 90 -0.18 2.72 -5.02
N ARG A 91 1.15 2.69 -4.82
CA ARG A 91 2.11 3.42 -5.66
C ARG A 91 2.23 2.83 -7.06
N GLU A 92 2.11 1.51 -7.21
CA GLU A 92 2.05 0.86 -8.53
C GLU A 92 0.81 1.32 -9.32
N MET A 93 -0.36 1.37 -8.68
CA MET A 93 -1.58 1.94 -9.28
C MET A 93 -1.44 3.45 -9.60
N GLY A 94 -0.73 4.19 -8.73
CA GLY A 94 -0.35 5.58 -9.00
C GLY A 94 0.55 5.71 -10.22
N MET A 95 1.56 4.84 -10.36
CA MET A 95 2.46 4.82 -11.52
C MET A 95 1.70 4.53 -12.81
N GLN A 96 0.80 3.54 -12.78
CA GLN A 96 -0.08 3.26 -13.92
C GLN A 96 -0.86 4.52 -14.34
N SER A 97 -1.45 5.23 -13.38
CA SER A 97 -2.18 6.46 -13.68
C SER A 97 -1.25 7.52 -14.29
N ALA A 98 -0.07 7.72 -13.71
CA ALA A 98 0.93 8.68 -14.15
C ALA A 98 1.40 8.45 -15.59
N VAL A 99 1.54 7.20 -16.02
CA VAL A 99 1.93 6.86 -17.40
C VAL A 99 0.97 7.48 -18.41
N TYR A 100 -0.32 7.48 -18.13
CA TYR A 100 -1.35 7.98 -19.04
C TYR A 100 -1.77 9.43 -18.77
N SER A 101 -1.17 10.09 -17.78
CA SER A 101 -1.38 11.50 -17.48
C SER A 101 -0.81 12.41 -18.57
N GLN A 102 -1.41 13.59 -18.73
CA GLN A 102 -0.94 14.62 -19.67
C GLN A 102 0.48 15.09 -19.34
N GLN A 103 0.80 15.17 -18.06
CA GLN A 103 2.12 15.49 -17.55
C GLN A 103 2.51 14.42 -16.52
N PHE A 104 3.68 13.82 -16.71
CA PHE A 104 4.21 12.86 -15.77
C PHE A 104 4.84 13.60 -14.58
N LEU A 105 4.25 13.43 -13.40
CA LEU A 105 4.75 13.99 -12.13
C LEU A 105 5.12 12.91 -11.11
N GLY A 106 5.10 11.65 -11.54
CA GLY A 106 5.36 10.49 -10.70
C GLY A 106 4.13 9.93 -9.97
N PRO A 107 4.28 8.74 -9.38
CA PRO A 107 3.18 7.95 -8.82
C PRO A 107 2.53 8.61 -7.59
N ASP A 108 3.30 9.38 -6.82
CA ASP A 108 2.86 9.91 -5.52
C ASP A 108 1.97 11.16 -5.65
N ILE A 109 2.02 11.82 -6.80
CA ILE A 109 1.24 13.03 -7.10
C ILE A 109 -0.13 12.68 -7.66
N GLU A 110 -0.26 11.51 -8.29
CA GLU A 110 -1.51 11.08 -8.91
C GLU A 110 -2.66 10.99 -7.89
N PRO A 111 -3.87 11.44 -8.26
CA PRO A 111 -5.01 11.39 -7.37
C PRO A 111 -5.52 9.96 -7.20
N VAL A 112 -5.82 9.57 -5.96
CA VAL A 112 -6.50 8.31 -5.68
C VAL A 112 -7.91 8.35 -6.25
N THR A 113 -8.15 7.57 -7.30
CA THR A 113 -9.47 7.44 -7.93
C THR A 113 -10.38 6.46 -7.19
N ALA A 114 -11.68 6.49 -7.50
CA ALA A 114 -12.62 5.50 -6.99
C ALA A 114 -12.22 4.06 -7.37
N GLY A 115 -11.65 3.87 -8.57
CA GLY A 115 -11.16 2.58 -9.05
C GLY A 115 -9.97 2.05 -8.23
N ILE A 116 -8.97 2.90 -7.99
CA ILE A 116 -7.82 2.58 -7.14
C ILE A 116 -8.27 2.19 -5.74
N ARG A 117 -9.16 2.99 -5.14
CA ARG A 117 -9.72 2.72 -3.81
C ARG A 117 -10.44 1.37 -3.75
N ALA A 118 -11.37 1.13 -4.68
CA ALA A 118 -12.14 -0.10 -4.72
C ALA A 118 -11.24 -1.34 -4.86
N ARG A 119 -10.20 -1.23 -5.70
CA ARG A 119 -9.23 -2.30 -5.94
C ARG A 119 -8.39 -2.61 -4.70
N LEU A 120 -7.86 -1.58 -4.05
CA LEU A 120 -7.06 -1.73 -2.83
C LEU A 120 -7.87 -2.39 -1.70
N ILE A 121 -9.13 -1.95 -1.50
CA ILE A 121 -10.03 -2.51 -0.46
C ILE A 121 -10.44 -3.95 -0.79
N ARG A 122 -10.70 -4.25 -2.07
CA ARG A 122 -11.07 -5.60 -2.51
C ARG A 122 -9.99 -6.62 -2.16
N ASN A 123 -8.73 -6.25 -2.39
CA ASN A 123 -7.54 -7.09 -2.16
C ASN A 123 -7.06 -7.11 -0.70
N ALA A 124 -7.70 -6.34 0.17
CA ALA A 124 -7.35 -6.25 1.59
C ALA A 124 -7.75 -7.50 2.39
N PRO A 125 -7.02 -7.82 3.47
CA PRO A 125 -7.41 -8.89 4.38
C PRO A 125 -8.69 -8.48 5.16
N PRO A 126 -9.57 -9.44 5.50
CA PRO A 126 -10.91 -9.13 6.04
C PRO A 126 -10.90 -8.20 7.26
N HIS A 127 -9.95 -8.38 8.18
CA HIS A 127 -9.84 -7.60 9.41
C HIS A 127 -9.44 -6.14 9.18
N MET A 128 -8.85 -5.79 8.03
CA MET A 128 -8.44 -4.42 7.70
C MET A 128 -9.48 -3.65 6.87
N LYS A 129 -10.44 -4.34 6.22
CA LYS A 129 -11.42 -3.71 5.32
C LYS A 129 -12.19 -2.57 5.95
N GLY A 130 -12.62 -2.73 7.21
CA GLY A 130 -13.34 -1.67 7.93
C GLY A 130 -12.51 -0.41 8.16
N ALA A 131 -11.25 -0.58 8.59
CA ALA A 131 -10.34 0.55 8.82
C ALA A 131 -9.99 1.26 7.50
N LEU A 132 -9.78 0.52 6.42
CA LEU A 132 -9.50 1.08 5.10
C LEU A 132 -10.69 1.84 4.52
N LEU A 133 -11.92 1.34 4.71
CA LEU A 133 -13.12 2.06 4.27
C LEU A 133 -13.23 3.42 4.95
N ALA A 134 -12.97 3.48 6.26
CA ALA A 134 -12.98 4.72 7.02
C ALA A 134 -11.85 5.68 6.58
N LEU A 135 -10.65 5.16 6.33
CA LEU A 135 -9.48 5.96 5.95
C LEU A 135 -9.54 6.45 4.50
N LEU A 136 -9.93 5.58 3.57
CA LEU A 136 -9.93 5.84 2.12
C LEU A 136 -11.22 6.50 1.63
N GLY A 137 -12.30 6.45 2.42
CA GLY A 137 -13.56 7.16 2.15
C GLY A 137 -13.32 8.63 1.77
N PRO A 138 -12.69 9.45 2.65
CA PRO A 138 -12.38 10.86 2.38
C PRO A 138 -11.11 11.09 1.57
N ALA A 139 -10.41 10.03 1.16
CA ALA A 139 -9.11 10.12 0.47
C ALA A 139 -9.23 10.22 -1.05
N GLN A 140 -10.43 10.08 -1.61
CA GLN A 140 -10.64 10.21 -3.05
C GLN A 140 -10.21 11.59 -3.54
N GLY A 141 -9.43 11.61 -4.63
CA GLY A 141 -8.85 12.83 -5.20
C GLY A 141 -7.60 13.34 -4.47
N ARG A 142 -7.20 12.73 -3.34
CA ARG A 142 -5.93 13.07 -2.67
C ARG A 142 -4.75 12.41 -3.40
N PRO A 143 -3.56 13.03 -3.37
CA PRO A 143 -2.35 12.40 -3.90
C PRO A 143 -2.06 11.06 -3.24
N VAL A 144 -1.63 10.08 -4.03
CA VAL A 144 -1.22 8.75 -3.56
C VAL A 144 -0.23 8.83 -2.39
N GLY A 145 0.79 9.70 -2.47
CA GLY A 145 1.79 9.86 -1.42
C GLY A 145 1.18 10.25 -0.07
N ASN A 146 0.16 11.12 -0.07
CA ASN A 146 -0.55 11.50 1.16
C ASN A 146 -1.31 10.31 1.76
N VAL A 147 -1.89 9.47 0.91
CA VAL A 147 -2.63 8.28 1.36
C VAL A 147 -1.68 7.21 1.90
N VAL A 148 -0.51 7.02 1.27
CA VAL A 148 0.56 6.14 1.77
C VAL A 148 0.98 6.55 3.19
N LEU A 149 1.18 7.85 3.44
CA LEU A 149 1.49 8.37 4.77
C LEU A 149 0.38 8.09 5.78
N LEU A 150 -0.89 8.22 5.39
CA LEU A 150 -2.02 7.89 6.25
C LEU A 150 -2.10 6.38 6.55
N MET A 151 -1.84 5.52 5.56
CA MET A 151 -1.83 4.08 5.77
C MET A 151 -0.71 3.64 6.72
N ALA A 152 0.48 4.25 6.64
CA ALA A 152 1.59 3.97 7.57
C ALA A 152 1.20 4.22 9.05
N GLN A 153 0.28 5.15 9.32
CA GLN A 153 -0.23 5.38 10.68
C GLN A 153 -1.09 4.21 11.18
N LEU A 154 -1.80 3.51 10.28
CA LEU A 154 -2.57 2.30 10.64
C LEU A 154 -1.66 1.16 11.06
N GLU A 155 -0.49 1.02 10.44
CA GLU A 155 0.49 0.00 10.80
C GLU A 155 1.00 0.18 12.25
N GLY A 156 1.25 1.42 12.67
CA GLY A 156 1.65 1.73 14.05
C GLY A 156 0.58 1.36 15.07
N LEU A 157 -0.70 1.55 14.74
CA LEU A 157 -1.82 1.22 15.63
C LEU A 157 -2.02 -0.28 15.79
N ASP A 158 -1.82 -1.07 14.73
CA ASP A 158 -1.97 -2.52 14.77
C ASP A 158 -0.85 -3.20 15.56
N ARG A 159 0.39 -2.73 15.39
CA ARG A 159 1.54 -3.15 16.21
C ARG A 159 1.34 -2.81 17.68
N GLN A 160 0.81 -1.64 18.00
CA GLN A 160 0.56 -1.21 19.37
C GLN A 160 -0.56 -2.02 20.04
N LYS A 161 -1.64 -2.34 19.31
CA LYS A 161 -2.71 -3.22 19.82
C LYS A 161 -2.19 -4.63 20.07
N SER A 162 -1.40 -5.17 19.14
CA SER A 162 -0.77 -6.49 19.27
C SER A 162 0.20 -6.54 20.46
N ALA A 163 1.02 -5.52 20.65
CA ALA A 163 1.93 -5.42 21.79
C ALA A 163 1.18 -5.29 23.14
N ARG A 164 0.03 -4.58 23.16
CA ARG A 164 -0.83 -4.48 24.35
C ARG A 164 -1.53 -5.80 24.68
N ALA A 165 -1.97 -6.55 23.68
CA ALA A 165 -2.56 -7.87 23.88
C ALA A 165 -1.54 -8.85 24.48
N VAL A 166 -0.33 -8.91 23.92
CA VAL A 166 0.78 -9.73 24.46
C VAL A 166 1.20 -9.27 25.86
N GLY A 167 1.21 -7.96 26.12
CA GLY A 167 1.53 -7.40 27.44
C GLY A 167 0.43 -7.62 28.50
N GLN A 168 -0.83 -7.80 28.09
CA GLN A 168 -1.92 -8.20 29.00
C GLN A 168 -1.85 -9.68 29.35
N ASP A 169 -1.49 -10.55 28.41
CA ASP A 169 -1.28 -11.98 28.68
C ASP A 169 -0.07 -12.21 29.61
N ASN A 170 1.00 -11.41 29.47
CA ASN A 170 2.16 -11.50 30.36
C ASN A 170 1.95 -10.87 31.75
N LYS A 171 0.90 -10.08 31.97
CA LYS A 171 0.60 -9.47 33.28
C LYS A 171 -0.01 -10.45 34.29
N TYR A 172 -0.36 -11.66 33.86
CA TYR A 172 -0.85 -12.73 34.75
C TYR A 172 0.27 -13.59 35.36
N LYS A 173 1.55 -13.26 35.13
CA LYS A 173 2.69 -13.95 35.75
C LYS A 173 3.72 -12.94 36.28
N GLY A 174 3.52 -12.51 37.52
CA GLY A 174 4.56 -11.86 38.31
C GLY A 174 4.22 -10.42 38.68
N GLY A 175 3.89 -10.21 39.96
CA GLY A 175 3.80 -8.87 40.54
C GLY A 175 2.67 -8.76 41.54
N GLU A 176 2.94 -9.21 42.76
CA GLU A 176 2.17 -8.93 43.98
C GLU A 176 1.91 -7.41 44.07
N SER A 177 0.70 -7.02 43.67
CA SER A 177 0.22 -5.64 43.77
C SER A 177 -1.25 -5.75 44.14
N THR A 178 -1.60 -5.19 45.29
CA THR A 178 -2.95 -5.24 45.88
C THR A 178 -4.00 -4.85 44.85
N ILE A 179 -4.62 -5.87 44.25
CA ILE A 179 -5.62 -5.73 43.20
C ILE A 179 -6.87 -5.19 43.89
N LYS A 180 -7.20 -3.92 43.65
CA LYS A 180 -8.54 -3.40 43.96
C LYS A 180 -9.51 -3.97 42.93
N VAL A 181 -9.90 -5.24 43.14
CA VAL A 181 -10.94 -5.89 42.35
C VAL A 181 -12.27 -5.27 42.73
N THR A 182 -12.97 -4.70 41.76
CA THR A 182 -14.34 -4.22 41.99
C THR A 182 -15.27 -5.41 42.18
N ARG A 183 -16.29 -5.27 43.05
CA ARG A 183 -17.28 -6.33 43.33
C ARG A 183 -17.88 -6.94 42.06
N ARG A 184 -18.08 -6.11 41.03
CA ARG A 184 -18.60 -6.54 39.71
C ARG A 184 -17.61 -7.44 38.96
N GLN A 185 -16.32 -7.13 39.00
CA GLN A 185 -15.30 -7.95 38.35
C GLN A 185 -15.14 -9.30 39.06
N MET A 186 -15.09 -9.29 40.39
CA MET A 186 -15.04 -10.52 41.19
C MET A 186 -16.24 -11.44 40.91
N TRP A 187 -17.43 -10.87 40.77
CA TRP A 187 -18.63 -11.63 40.42
C TRP A 187 -18.56 -12.27 39.03
N ILE A 188 -18.02 -11.56 38.04
CA ILE A 188 -17.84 -12.09 36.68
C ILE A 188 -16.81 -13.24 36.69
N ASP A 189 -15.71 -13.06 37.42
CA ASP A 189 -14.65 -14.07 37.49
C ASP A 189 -15.14 -15.37 38.15
N LEU A 190 -15.96 -15.28 39.20
CA LEU A 190 -16.56 -16.44 39.86
C LEU A 190 -17.53 -17.20 38.95
N LEU A 191 -18.36 -16.50 38.17
CA LEU A 191 -19.25 -17.13 37.21
C LEU A 191 -18.46 -17.81 36.07
N ASN A 192 -17.40 -17.16 35.58
CA ASN A 192 -16.52 -17.73 34.56
C ASN A 192 -15.74 -18.95 35.07
N ALA A 193 -15.43 -19.01 36.36
CA ALA A 193 -14.81 -20.17 37.00
C ALA A 193 -15.80 -21.32 37.28
N GLY A 194 -17.09 -21.17 36.91
CA GLY A 194 -18.10 -22.21 37.05
C GLY A 194 -18.75 -22.26 38.45
N VAL A 195 -18.56 -21.25 39.29
CA VAL A 195 -19.22 -21.15 40.59
C VAL A 195 -20.70 -20.85 40.37
N LYS A 196 -21.56 -21.69 40.94
CA LYS A 196 -23.02 -21.54 40.80
C LYS A 196 -23.50 -20.34 41.60
N LYS A 197 -24.43 -19.57 41.03
CA LYS A 197 -24.93 -18.32 41.59
C LYS A 197 -25.54 -18.50 42.98
N GLU A 198 -26.14 -19.66 43.23
CA GLU A 198 -26.77 -20.03 44.50
C GLU A 198 -25.78 -20.14 45.68
N GLU A 199 -24.49 -20.35 45.44
CA GLU A 199 -23.47 -20.51 46.49
C GLU A 199 -22.86 -19.18 46.98
N ILE A 200 -23.12 -18.10 46.24
CA ILE A 200 -22.51 -16.78 46.41
C ILE A 200 -23.51 -15.76 46.98
N ASP A 201 -24.81 -15.97 46.74
CA ASP A 201 -25.85 -15.03 47.15
C ASP A 201 -26.17 -15.16 48.65
N GLY A 202 -26.09 -14.04 49.38
CA GLY A 202 -26.50 -13.96 50.79
C GLY A 202 -25.45 -14.23 51.88
N LYS A 203 -24.17 -14.48 51.56
CA LYS A 203 -23.13 -14.62 52.60
C LYS A 203 -22.57 -13.25 53.07
N PRO A 204 -22.42 -13.01 54.38
CA PRO A 204 -21.83 -11.78 54.89
C PRO A 204 -20.34 -11.74 54.59
N THR A 205 -19.84 -10.55 54.26
CA THR A 205 -18.42 -10.29 53.98
C THR A 205 -17.72 -9.93 55.29
N PRO A 206 -16.55 -10.50 55.63
CA PRO A 206 -15.70 -9.99 56.71
C PRO A 206 -15.11 -8.62 56.39
#